data_AF-A0A4D9DJM1-F1
#
_entry.id   AF-A0A4D9DJM1-F1
#
_cell.length_a   1.000
_cell.length_b   1.000
_cell.length_c   1.000
_cell.angle_alpha   90.00
_cell.angle_beta   90.00
_cell.angle_gamma   90.00
#
_symmetry.space_group_name_H-M   'P 1'
#
loop_
_entity.id
_entity.type
_entity.pdbx_description
1 polymer ?
#
loop_
_entity_poly.entity_id
_entity_poly.type
_entity_poly.pdbx_seq_one_letter_code
_entity_poly.pdbx_strand_id
1 'polypeptide(L)'
;MKETIRPFDDLYNPPSRTILAARPLNVSGKYTEHSEWRLLSGPNSHVAQLKARTCRPKCCLILFTLNLPCTNVCLAKNGPFNIMQMTSDAFSDIAKKYKAFVFQRIFVNDTWPVVTRKELLQAWHRLHNVTLLCCDNNGCQKCTSVYPENNPFLAGKR
;
A
#
# COMPACT_ATOMS: atom_id res chain seq x y z
N MET A 1 -10.10 -27.49 6.28
CA MET A 1 -8.76 -27.60 5.70
C MET A 1 -8.15 -26.20 5.73
N LYS A 2 -7.20 -25.92 6.65
CA LYS A 2 -6.46 -24.64 6.64
C LYS A 2 -5.36 -24.82 5.62
N GLU A 3 -5.54 -24.32 4.40
CA GLU A 3 -4.45 -24.25 3.44
C GLU A 3 -3.34 -23.39 4.04
N THR A 4 -2.15 -23.96 4.16
CA THR A 4 -0.96 -23.24 4.61
C THR A 4 -0.61 -22.21 3.53
N ILE A 5 -0.99 -20.95 3.78
CA ILE A 5 -0.75 -19.86 2.82
C ILE A 5 0.76 -19.60 2.74
N ARG A 6 1.38 -19.74 1.56
CA ARG A 6 2.84 -19.66 1.36
C ARG A 6 3.34 -18.24 1.49
N PRO A 7 4.41 -17.94 2.25
CA PRO A 7 4.81 -16.56 2.57
C PRO A 7 5.10 -15.67 1.35
N PHE A 8 5.38 -16.27 0.21
CA PHE A 8 5.69 -15.60 -1.06
C PHE A 8 4.85 -16.17 -2.20
N ASP A 9 4.86 -15.43 -3.32
CA ASP A 9 4.44 -15.82 -4.67
C ASP A 9 2.93 -15.94 -4.90
N ASP A 10 2.13 -16.15 -3.85
CA ASP A 10 0.67 -16.26 -3.95
C ASP A 10 0.02 -14.96 -4.49
N LEU A 11 -0.90 -15.12 -5.44
CA LEU A 11 -1.75 -14.07 -6.01
C LEU A 11 -3.20 -14.58 -6.02
N TYR A 12 -4.09 -13.83 -5.38
CA TYR A 12 -5.52 -14.04 -5.40
C TYR A 12 -6.17 -13.00 -6.32
N ASN A 13 -6.62 -13.42 -7.50
CA ASN A 13 -7.33 -12.56 -8.46
C ASN A 13 -8.45 -13.36 -9.17
N PRO A 14 -9.51 -13.72 -8.44
CA PRO A 14 -10.64 -14.44 -9.04
C PRO A 14 -11.45 -13.53 -10.00
N PRO A 15 -11.95 -14.06 -11.14
CA PRO A 15 -12.62 -13.25 -12.17
C PRO A 15 -13.90 -12.52 -11.71
N SER A 16 -14.61 -13.08 -10.73
CA SER A 16 -15.94 -12.59 -10.30
C SER A 16 -15.97 -11.99 -8.89
N ARG A 17 -14.82 -11.79 -8.25
CA ARG A 17 -14.77 -11.14 -6.92
C ARG A 17 -14.26 -9.71 -7.00
N THR A 18 -14.64 -8.97 -5.95
CA THR A 18 -14.29 -7.57 -5.70
C THR A 18 -13.00 -7.41 -4.88
N ILE A 19 -12.33 -8.51 -4.55
CA ILE A 19 -11.10 -8.54 -3.75
C ILE A 19 -9.99 -9.16 -4.58
N LEU A 20 -8.83 -8.50 -4.56
CA LEU A 20 -7.55 -9.00 -5.03
C LEU A 20 -6.54 -8.93 -3.89
N ALA A 21 -5.60 -9.86 -3.85
CA ALA A 21 -4.52 -9.86 -2.87
C ALA A 21 -3.26 -10.46 -3.49
N ALA A 22 -2.10 -9.92 -3.14
CA ALA A 22 -0.81 -10.47 -3.55
C ALA A 22 0.10 -10.58 -2.33
N ARG A 23 0.91 -11.63 -2.28
CA ARG A 23 2.10 -11.70 -1.43
C ARG A 23 3.32 -11.16 -2.19
N PRO A 24 4.44 -10.84 -1.52
CA PRO A 24 5.65 -10.51 -2.25
C PRO A 24 6.08 -11.69 -3.13
N LEU A 25 6.65 -11.43 -4.31
CA LEU A 25 7.18 -12.45 -5.21
C LEU A 25 8.71 -12.40 -5.17
N ASN A 26 9.34 -13.53 -4.87
CA ASN A 26 10.79 -13.62 -4.95
C ASN A 26 11.20 -14.07 -6.36
N VAL A 27 11.79 -13.17 -7.13
CA VAL A 27 12.19 -13.45 -8.51
C VAL A 27 13.56 -14.13 -8.50
N SER A 28 13.53 -15.44 -8.27
CA SER A 28 14.69 -16.34 -8.32
C SER A 28 15.95 -15.80 -7.62
N GLY A 29 15.78 -15.16 -6.46
CA GLY A 29 16.86 -14.61 -5.65
C GLY A 29 17.51 -13.32 -6.18
N LYS A 30 17.02 -12.75 -7.28
CA LYS A 30 17.56 -11.50 -7.86
C LYS A 30 16.99 -10.27 -7.17
N TYR A 31 15.67 -10.24 -7.01
CA TYR A 31 14.95 -9.15 -6.36
C TYR A 31 13.60 -9.65 -5.85
N THR A 32 12.97 -8.86 -4.99
CA THR A 32 11.62 -9.12 -4.49
C THR A 32 10.66 -8.07 -5.03
N GLU A 33 9.62 -8.51 -5.71
CA GLU A 33 8.50 -7.65 -6.07
C GLU A 33 7.58 -7.54 -4.85
N HIS A 34 7.41 -6.34 -4.33
CA HIS A 34 6.51 -6.11 -3.20
C HIS A 34 5.05 -6.24 -3.63
N SER A 35 4.20 -6.68 -2.70
CA SER A 35 2.78 -6.94 -2.94
C SER A 35 2.06 -5.78 -3.62
N GLU A 36 2.34 -4.54 -3.18
CA GLU A 36 1.74 -3.33 -3.74
C GLU A 36 2.12 -3.15 -5.21
N TRP A 37 3.41 -3.33 -5.53
CA TRP A 37 3.90 -3.22 -6.90
C TRP A 37 3.27 -4.28 -7.80
N ARG A 38 3.20 -5.55 -7.35
CA ARG A 38 2.58 -6.64 -8.10
C ARG A 38 1.14 -6.34 -8.48
N LEU A 39 0.39 -5.65 -7.62
CA LEU A 39 -1.03 -5.33 -7.87
C LEU A 39 -1.21 -4.10 -8.77
N LEU A 40 -0.29 -3.14 -8.69
CA LEU A 40 -0.41 -1.83 -9.31
C LEU A 40 0.35 -1.69 -10.65
N SER A 41 1.36 -2.53 -10.90
CA SER A 41 2.27 -2.34 -12.02
C SER A 41 1.66 -2.68 -13.39
N GLY A 42 2.07 -1.90 -14.39
CA GLY A 42 1.72 -2.10 -15.80
C GLY A 42 0.39 -1.47 -16.26
N PRO A 43 0.21 -1.27 -17.59
CA PRO A 43 -0.96 -0.62 -18.18
C PRO A 43 -2.28 -1.42 -18.05
N ASN A 44 -2.19 -2.70 -17.65
CA ASN A 44 -3.32 -3.57 -17.37
C ASN A 44 -3.14 -4.26 -16.00
N SER A 45 -2.77 -3.47 -14.99
CA SER A 45 -2.52 -3.95 -13.63
C SER A 45 -3.71 -4.73 -13.06
N HIS A 46 -3.49 -5.55 -12.04
CA HIS A 46 -4.57 -6.28 -11.39
C HIS A 46 -5.65 -5.34 -10.83
N VAL A 47 -5.24 -4.17 -10.33
CA VAL A 47 -6.17 -3.13 -9.88
C VAL A 47 -6.97 -2.56 -11.06
N ALA A 48 -6.35 -2.29 -12.21
CA ALA A 48 -7.07 -1.83 -13.41
C ALA A 48 -8.11 -2.86 -13.88
N GLN A 49 -7.74 -4.14 -13.91
CA GLN A 49 -8.65 -5.24 -14.26
C GLN A 49 -9.82 -5.36 -13.26
N LEU A 50 -9.55 -5.21 -11.96
CA LEU A 50 -10.59 -5.21 -10.94
C LEU A 50 -11.55 -4.04 -11.13
N LYS A 51 -11.03 -2.84 -11.37
CA LYS A 51 -11.87 -1.66 -11.62
C LYS A 51 -12.75 -1.87 -12.85
N ALA A 52 -12.18 -2.34 -13.96
CA ALA A 52 -12.92 -2.57 -15.19
C ALA A 52 -14.16 -3.47 -14.99
N ARG A 53 -14.06 -4.49 -14.12
CA ARG A 53 -15.16 -5.44 -13.88
C ARG A 53 -16.09 -5.08 -12.71
N THR A 54 -15.68 -4.22 -11.78
CA THR A 54 -16.46 -3.93 -10.54
C THR A 54 -16.93 -2.49 -10.41
N CYS A 55 -16.31 -1.55 -11.12
CA CYS A 55 -16.46 -0.12 -10.90
C CYS A 55 -17.61 0.42 -11.77
N ARG A 56 -18.80 0.63 -11.19
CA ARG A 56 -19.97 1.26 -11.83
C ARG A 56 -20.72 2.14 -10.83
N PRO A 57 -21.42 3.19 -11.29
CA PRO A 57 -21.00 4.60 -11.27
C PRO A 57 -20.54 5.18 -9.91
N LYS A 58 -20.71 4.47 -8.79
CA LYS A 58 -20.19 4.82 -7.46
C LYS A 58 -19.21 3.75 -7.00
N CYS A 59 -17.97 3.89 -7.45
CA CYS A 59 -16.92 2.94 -7.16
C CYS A 59 -16.21 3.28 -5.84
N CYS A 60 -15.94 2.26 -5.04
CA CYS A 60 -15.10 2.35 -3.85
C CYS A 60 -13.84 1.53 -4.08
N LEU A 61 -12.68 2.12 -3.82
CA LEU A 61 -11.40 1.43 -3.88
C LEU A 61 -10.64 1.62 -2.58
N ILE A 62 -10.26 0.50 -1.98
CA ILE A 62 -9.41 0.47 -0.82
C ILE A 62 -8.17 -0.34 -1.22
N LEU A 63 -7.01 0.30 -1.16
CA LEU A 63 -5.74 -0.42 -1.25
C LEU A 63 -5.26 -0.65 0.18
N PHE A 64 -5.32 -1.90 0.63
CA PHE A 64 -4.84 -2.32 1.94
C PHE A 64 -3.49 -3.01 1.80
N THR A 65 -2.53 -2.64 2.65
CA THR A 65 -1.26 -3.35 2.82
C THR A 65 -1.00 -3.62 4.29
N LEU A 66 -0.37 -4.76 4.61
CA LEU A 66 -0.04 -5.09 6.00
C LEU A 66 1.01 -4.11 6.55
N ASN A 67 2.06 -3.89 5.76
CA ASN A 67 3.14 -2.99 6.08
C ASN A 67 3.04 -1.75 5.21
N LEU A 68 3.31 -0.58 5.77
CA LEU A 68 3.54 0.63 5.00
C LEU A 68 4.50 0.33 3.85
N PRO A 69 4.23 0.80 2.62
CA PRO A 69 5.17 0.62 1.52
C PRO A 69 6.53 1.21 1.89
N CYS A 70 7.59 0.41 1.74
CA CYS A 70 8.91 0.78 2.24
C CYS A 70 9.42 2.11 1.67
N THR A 71 10.11 2.89 2.51
CA THR A 71 10.55 4.25 2.16
C THR A 71 11.62 4.30 1.07
N ASN A 72 12.46 3.26 0.98
CA ASN A 72 13.62 3.18 0.11
C ASN A 72 13.38 2.52 -1.26
N VAL A 73 12.27 1.80 -1.43
CA VAL A 73 11.94 1.14 -2.71
C VAL A 73 10.57 1.57 -3.23
N CYS A 74 9.49 1.33 -2.47
CA CYS A 74 8.12 1.60 -2.92
C CYS A 74 7.78 3.09 -2.93
N LEU A 75 8.26 3.85 -1.94
CA LEU A 75 8.02 5.30 -1.82
C LEU A 75 9.24 6.15 -2.21
N ALA A 76 10.31 5.53 -2.72
CA ALA A 76 11.49 6.23 -3.21
C ALA A 76 11.26 6.71 -4.64
N LYS A 77 11.42 8.01 -4.91
CA LYS A 77 11.11 8.63 -6.22
C LYS A 77 11.76 7.92 -7.42
N ASN A 78 12.99 7.44 -7.25
CA ASN A 78 13.75 6.73 -8.27
C ASN A 78 13.92 5.22 -7.94
N GLY A 79 13.07 4.68 -7.08
CA GLY A 79 13.12 3.27 -6.68
C GLY A 79 12.65 2.34 -7.82
N PRO A 80 13.26 1.16 -7.99
CA PRO A 80 12.94 0.24 -9.08
C PRO A 80 11.50 -0.30 -9.03
N PHE A 81 10.89 -0.29 -7.84
CA PHE A 81 9.50 -0.68 -7.62
C PHE A 81 8.68 0.45 -7.02
N ASN A 82 8.95 1.70 -7.44
CA ASN A 82 8.17 2.86 -7.02
C ASN A 82 6.68 2.66 -7.36
N ILE A 83 5.79 2.88 -6.39
CA ILE A 83 4.34 2.72 -6.58
C ILE A 83 3.58 4.05 -6.56
N MET A 84 4.25 5.18 -6.40
CA MET A 84 3.60 6.46 -6.11
C MET A 84 2.68 6.89 -7.26
N GLN A 85 3.20 6.88 -8.49
CA GLN A 85 2.41 7.24 -9.67
C GLN A 85 1.29 6.23 -9.90
N MET A 86 1.59 4.93 -9.85
CA MET A 86 0.60 3.87 -10.08
C MET A 86 -0.54 3.92 -9.06
N THR A 87 -0.23 4.26 -7.80
CA THR A 87 -1.23 4.48 -6.75
C THR A 87 -2.10 5.68 -7.10
N SER A 88 -1.49 6.81 -7.49
CA SER A 88 -2.24 7.99 -7.93
C SER A 88 -3.17 7.67 -9.10
N ASP A 89 -2.67 6.96 -10.10
CA ASP A 89 -3.42 6.57 -11.30
C ASP A 89 -4.60 5.65 -10.94
N ALA A 90 -4.38 4.66 -10.07
CA ALA A 90 -5.41 3.76 -9.59
C ALA A 90 -6.60 4.48 -8.93
N PHE A 91 -6.33 5.62 -8.27
CA PHE A 91 -7.31 6.43 -7.54
C PHE A 91 -7.81 7.67 -8.29
N SER A 92 -7.31 7.95 -9.49
CA SER A 92 -7.49 9.22 -10.19
C SER A 92 -8.95 9.56 -10.55
N ASP A 93 -9.71 8.55 -10.96
CA ASP A 93 -11.13 8.59 -11.35
C ASP A 93 -12.09 8.32 -10.18
N ILE A 94 -11.58 8.11 -8.96
CA ILE A 94 -12.39 7.77 -7.79
C ILE A 94 -12.54 9.00 -6.89
N ALA A 95 -13.79 9.38 -6.59
CA ALA A 95 -14.08 10.51 -5.71
C ALA A 95 -13.46 10.29 -4.31
N LYS A 96 -12.92 11.37 -3.71
CA LYS A 96 -12.15 11.35 -2.46
C LYS A 96 -12.80 10.57 -1.30
N LYS A 97 -14.13 10.60 -1.19
CA LYS A 97 -14.90 9.91 -0.15
C LYS A 97 -15.03 8.38 -0.34
N TYR A 98 -14.63 7.86 -1.49
CA TYR A 98 -14.69 6.44 -1.85
C TYR A 98 -13.30 5.85 -2.12
N LYS A 99 -12.23 6.54 -1.74
CA LYS A 99 -10.87 6.03 -1.86
C LYS A 99 -10.09 6.13 -0.56
N ALA A 100 -9.37 5.06 -0.23
CA ALA A 100 -8.44 5.03 0.88
C ALA A 100 -7.23 4.15 0.56
N PHE A 101 -6.07 4.59 1.04
CA PHE A 101 -4.87 3.77 1.12
C PHE A 101 -4.67 3.45 2.60
N VAL A 102 -4.64 2.17 2.93
CA VAL A 102 -4.70 1.67 4.29
C VAL A 102 -3.47 0.83 4.58
N PHE A 103 -2.81 1.08 5.71
CA PHE A 103 -1.76 0.20 6.20
C PHE A 103 -1.88 -0.06 7.70
N GLN A 104 -1.34 -1.20 8.15
CA GLN A 104 -1.47 -1.62 9.55
C GLN A 104 -0.22 -1.32 10.38
N ARG A 105 0.98 -1.45 9.80
CA ARG A 105 2.26 -1.35 10.55
C ARG A 105 3.32 -0.67 9.71
N ILE A 106 4.37 -0.17 10.35
CA ILE A 106 5.57 0.32 9.64
C ILE A 106 6.34 -0.89 9.10
N PHE A 107 6.87 -0.79 7.89
CA PHE A 107 7.75 -1.81 7.35
C PHE A 107 8.98 -2.01 8.25
N VAL A 108 9.31 -3.26 8.55
CA VAL A 108 10.31 -3.59 9.58
C VAL A 108 11.66 -2.91 9.35
N ASN A 109 12.15 -2.81 8.11
CA ASN A 109 13.43 -2.13 7.84
C ASN A 109 13.33 -0.62 8.05
N ASP A 110 12.15 -0.03 7.87
CA ASP A 110 11.91 1.36 8.19
C ASP A 110 11.71 1.58 9.70
N THR A 111 11.65 0.52 10.53
CA THR A 111 11.63 0.65 12.00
C THR A 111 13.02 0.90 12.60
N TRP A 112 14.09 0.61 11.87
CA TRP A 112 15.46 0.77 12.35
C TRP A 112 15.87 2.25 12.46
N PRO A 113 16.78 2.64 13.37
CA PRO A 113 17.10 4.05 13.65
C PRO A 113 17.52 4.90 12.44
N VAL A 114 17.85 4.25 11.31
CA VAL A 114 18.23 4.87 10.04
C VAL A 114 17.12 5.75 9.45
N VAL A 115 15.85 5.44 9.69
CA VAL A 115 14.72 6.22 9.17
C VAL A 115 14.06 7.01 10.30
N THR A 116 14.12 8.33 10.27
CA THR A 116 13.51 9.19 11.29
C THR A 116 11.99 9.23 11.17
N ARG A 117 11.28 9.64 12.23
CA ARG A 117 9.83 9.94 12.16
C ARG A 117 9.49 10.93 11.04
N LYS A 118 10.35 11.94 10.84
CA LYS A 118 10.17 12.97 9.82
C LYS A 118 10.27 12.39 8.41
N GLU A 119 11.27 11.54 8.15
CA GLU A 119 11.43 10.89 6.84
C GLU A 119 10.29 9.93 6.54
N LEU A 120 9.81 9.18 7.54
CA LEU A 120 8.60 8.36 7.41
C LEU A 120 7.39 9.20 7.04
N LEU A 121 7.10 10.27 7.79
CA LEU A 121 5.97 11.14 7.50
C LEU A 121 6.08 11.79 6.12
N GLN A 122 7.27 12.24 5.74
CA GLN A 122 7.53 12.77 4.40
C GLN A 122 7.30 11.73 3.31
N ALA A 123 7.71 10.48 3.52
CA ALA A 123 7.44 9.40 2.59
C ALA A 123 5.94 9.12 2.47
N TRP A 124 5.18 9.17 3.57
CA TRP A 124 3.72 9.00 3.56
C TRP A 124 3.05 10.09 2.72
N HIS A 125 3.48 11.34 2.88
CA HIS A 125 2.93 12.46 2.12
C HIS A 125 3.21 12.41 0.61
N ARG A 126 4.13 11.54 0.14
CA ARG A 126 4.32 11.31 -1.30
C ARG A 126 3.15 10.57 -1.94
N LEU A 127 2.40 9.78 -1.15
CA LEU A 127 1.11 9.21 -1.55
C LEU A 127 0.04 10.33 -1.50
N HIS A 128 0.13 11.24 -2.46
CA HIS A 128 -0.79 12.36 -2.59
C HIS A 128 -2.15 11.89 -3.17
N ASN A 129 -3.18 12.73 -3.06
CA ASN A 129 -4.51 12.50 -3.64
C ASN A 129 -5.28 11.25 -3.16
N VAL A 130 -4.90 10.67 -2.03
CA VAL A 130 -5.62 9.58 -1.37
C VAL A 130 -5.73 9.81 0.14
N THR A 131 -6.83 9.35 0.74
CA THR A 131 -6.96 9.34 2.20
C THR A 131 -6.08 8.22 2.77
N LEU A 132 -5.02 8.58 3.49
CA LEU A 132 -4.18 7.62 4.21
C LEU A 132 -4.82 7.28 5.56
N LEU A 133 -5.12 6.00 5.75
CA LEU A 133 -5.63 5.46 7.01
C LEU A 133 -4.62 4.50 7.60
N CYS A 134 -4.33 4.72 8.88
CA CYS A 134 -3.47 3.89 9.69
C CYS A 134 -4.41 3.07 10.57
N CYS A 135 -4.37 1.75 10.43
CA CYS A 135 -5.25 0.85 11.17
C CYS A 135 -4.47 -0.06 12.11
N ASP A 136 -5.10 -0.49 13.19
CA ASP A 136 -4.63 -1.57 14.03
C ASP A 136 -5.79 -2.56 14.29
N ASN A 137 -5.69 -3.39 15.33
CA ASN A 137 -6.76 -4.31 15.67
C ASN A 137 -7.97 -3.61 16.35
N ASN A 138 -7.83 -2.33 16.70
CA ASN A 138 -8.83 -1.54 17.43
C ASN A 138 -9.57 -0.55 16.52
N GLY A 139 -9.08 -0.31 15.29
CA GLY A 139 -9.77 0.50 14.31
C GLY A 139 -8.82 1.21 13.35
N CYS A 140 -9.35 2.21 12.66
CA CYS A 140 -8.63 3.00 11.66
C CYS A 140 -8.75 4.48 11.97
N GLN A 141 -7.64 5.21 11.87
CA GLN A 141 -7.62 6.67 11.97
C GLN A 141 -6.81 7.27 10.81
N LYS A 142 -7.05 8.54 10.51
CA LYS A 142 -6.29 9.25 9.48
C LYS A 142 -4.84 9.40 9.93
N CYS A 143 -3.89 9.14 9.04
CA CYS A 143 -2.47 9.31 9.30
C CYS A 143 -2.02 10.79 9.31
N THR A 144 -2.93 11.74 9.55
CA THR A 144 -2.83 13.16 9.17
C THR A 144 -2.07 14.06 10.15
N SER A 145 -1.37 13.52 11.15
CA SER A 145 -0.57 14.39 12.00
C SER A 145 0.57 15.01 11.18
N VAL A 146 0.53 16.33 11.01
CA VAL A 146 1.59 17.12 10.35
C VAL A 146 2.88 17.11 11.19
N TYR A 147 2.73 16.88 12.48
CA TYR A 147 3.79 16.78 13.47
C TYR A 147 4.11 15.31 13.72
N PRO A 148 5.28 14.80 13.31
CA PRO A 148 5.64 13.40 13.47
C PRO A 148 5.56 12.89 14.92
N GLU A 149 5.86 13.75 15.89
CA GLU A 149 5.81 13.51 17.33
C GLU A 149 4.39 13.28 17.87
N ASN A 150 3.38 13.87 17.21
CA ASN A 150 1.98 13.73 17.59
C ASN A 150 1.28 12.59 16.83
N ASN A 151 2.02 11.84 16.01
CA ASN A 151 1.47 10.71 15.29
C ASN A 151 1.56 9.44 16.16
N PRO A 152 0.45 8.89 16.66
CA PRO A 152 0.47 7.71 17.51
C PRO A 152 1.04 6.48 16.80
N PHE A 153 0.96 6.39 15.46
CA PHE A 153 1.57 5.31 14.69
C PHE A 153 3.08 5.41 14.55
N LEU A 154 3.66 6.57 14.89
CA LEU A 154 5.10 6.79 14.94
C LEU A 154 5.63 6.77 16.40
N ALA A 155 4.76 6.52 17.38
CA ALA A 155 5.16 6.38 18.78
C ALA A 155 6.08 5.14 18.91
N GLY A 156 7.31 5.35 19.40
CA GLY A 156 8.34 4.30 19.49
C GLY A 156 9.45 4.38 18.43
N LYS A 157 9.26 5.16 17.35
CA LYS A 157 10.38 5.61 16.51
C LYS A 157 11.19 6.69 17.22
N ARG A 158 12.52 6.69 17.13
CA ARG A 158 13.32 7.85 17.58
C ARG A 158 13.44 8.87 16.48
#